data_AF-A0A7D6VS42-F1
#
_entry.id   AF-A0A7D6VS42-F1
#
_cell.length_a   1.000
_cell.length_b   1.000
_cell.length_c   1.000
_cell.angle_alpha   90.00
_cell.angle_beta   90.00
_cell.angle_gamma   90.00
#
_symmetry.space_group_name_H-M   'P 1'
#
loop_
_entity.id
_entity.type
_entity.pdbx_description
1 polymer ?
#
loop_
_entity_poly.entity_id
_entity_poly.type
_entity_poly.pdbx_seq_one_letter_code
_entity_poly.pdbx_strand_id
1 'polypeptide(L)'
;MSKKHELLDGKCDKYDYAIAAFCGISAGLIDIFFVGEPKLSSLGKWTDTQTDNVIKRFAKVAGWNPKKGNEDNVASAIGFLEKNFEVNYDHRSTTDVNGLFNMGTKNHHLKSLAHSPDIIGLFFSILDQYQGKASFLDNGQLIRIDSNDKKLYGNNFVAKIFCGFCNWIGHLISDIAGSSGGRSRLNGGRGSGIPIPFFELFQLCDFGEFQIGKDRQTLAIMMTRAFQEGYDARFGATMAIPVIINDLGIRLLWTVKKRFYHKKSWDECIPTNRHSDLRAMIIIGNGALCLMDGVDAAIRSSGNALKIVLRLNLVAWFRLVLLILKELSIRYGISYNELKEEYKKINSALDIYLEQLKRVNFNEYEKEIKELGEINELLLINKDTAATYMYKYLENHNVDMQFHNFNEFDKKMKDDNFILKI
;
A
#
# COMPACT_ATOMS: atom_id res chain seq x y z
N MET A 1 27.49 31.53 -19.83
CA MET A 1 27.58 32.19 -18.50
C MET A 1 27.12 31.18 -17.46
N SER A 2 28.08 30.53 -16.78
CA SER A 2 27.85 29.43 -15.83
C SER A 2 27.14 29.97 -14.58
N LYS A 3 25.84 29.66 -14.42
CA LYS A 3 25.18 29.85 -13.12
C LYS A 3 25.68 28.75 -12.19
N LYS A 4 26.66 29.08 -11.36
CA LYS A 4 27.12 28.28 -10.24
C LYS A 4 25.93 28.11 -9.26
N HIS A 5 25.16 27.04 -9.41
CA HIS A 5 24.13 26.67 -8.45
C HIS A 5 24.78 25.88 -7.31
N GLU A 6 25.62 26.54 -6.52
CA GLU A 6 26.20 25.93 -5.32
C GLU A 6 25.10 25.63 -4.31
N LEU A 7 25.13 24.40 -3.75
CA LEU A 7 24.16 23.94 -2.75
C LEU A 7 24.12 24.89 -1.52
N LEU A 8 25.18 25.68 -1.34
CA LEU A 8 25.63 26.34 -0.13
C LEU A 8 25.88 27.85 -0.32
N ASP A 9 25.11 28.54 -1.16
CA ASP A 9 25.25 29.99 -1.32
C ASP A 9 24.82 30.72 -0.02
N GLY A 10 25.78 30.80 0.91
CA GLY A 10 25.94 31.80 1.97
C GLY A 10 24.99 31.82 3.18
N LYS A 11 23.94 30.99 3.29
CA LYS A 11 22.94 31.18 4.37
C LYS A 11 23.09 30.32 5.63
N CYS A 12 23.70 29.15 5.55
CA CYS A 12 24.00 28.34 6.74
C CYS A 12 25.42 28.65 7.21
N ASP A 13 25.58 28.96 8.50
CA ASP A 13 26.88 29.05 9.13
C ASP A 13 27.30 27.72 9.78
N LYS A 14 28.51 27.68 10.33
CA LYS A 14 29.06 26.49 11.00
C LYS A 14 28.17 25.96 12.14
N TYR A 15 27.42 26.82 12.82
CA TYR A 15 26.54 26.41 13.91
C TYR A 15 25.25 25.78 13.38
N ASP A 16 24.75 26.23 12.22
CA ASP A 16 23.61 25.59 11.56
C ASP A 16 23.93 24.14 11.19
N TYR A 17 25.11 23.90 10.61
CA TYR A 17 25.57 22.55 10.30
C TYR A 17 25.79 21.70 11.55
N ALA A 18 26.39 22.27 12.60
CA ALA A 18 26.59 21.57 13.87
C ALA A 18 25.27 21.18 14.55
N ILE A 19 24.28 22.08 14.56
CA ILE A 19 22.92 21.81 15.08
C ILE A 19 22.27 20.69 14.28
N ALA A 20 22.30 20.78 12.94
CA ALA A 20 21.70 19.77 12.06
C ALA A 20 22.33 18.39 12.27
N ALA A 21 23.67 18.31 12.29
CA ALA A 21 24.39 17.07 12.53
C ALA A 21 24.11 16.51 13.93
N PHE A 22 24.09 17.36 14.97
CA PHE A 22 23.77 16.95 16.34
C PHE A 22 22.37 16.35 16.44
N CYS A 23 21.35 16.99 15.88
CA CYS A 23 19.99 16.46 15.88
C CYS A 23 19.89 15.14 15.09
N GLY A 24 20.51 15.07 13.91
CA GLY A 24 20.50 13.89 13.06
C GLY A 24 21.18 12.69 13.70
N ILE A 25 22.37 12.88 14.28
CA ILE A 25 23.09 11.84 15.01
C ILE A 25 22.28 11.40 16.23
N SER A 26 21.73 12.34 17.00
CA SER A 26 20.93 12.02 18.19
C SER A 26 19.70 11.18 17.84
N ALA A 27 19.00 11.53 16.76
CA ALA A 27 17.86 10.77 16.27
C ALA A 27 18.27 9.42 15.66
N GLY A 28 19.44 9.33 15.01
CA GLY A 28 20.03 8.06 14.58
C GLY A 28 20.36 7.14 15.75
N LEU A 29 20.85 7.66 16.88
CA LEU A 29 21.03 6.86 18.10
C LEU A 29 19.68 6.38 18.66
N ILE A 30 18.63 7.22 18.60
CA ILE A 30 17.28 6.79 19.01
C ILE A 30 16.81 5.63 18.14
N ASP A 31 17.02 5.73 16.83
CA ASP A 31 16.68 4.69 15.88
C ASP A 31 17.42 3.37 16.19
N ILE A 32 18.74 3.43 16.31
CA ILE A 32 19.59 2.25 16.59
C ILE A 32 19.19 1.54 17.89
N PHE A 33 18.98 2.28 18.98
CA PHE A 33 18.78 1.68 20.30
C PHE A 33 17.32 1.37 20.64
N PHE A 34 16.36 2.11 20.07
CA PHE A 34 14.97 2.01 20.48
C PHE A 34 14.01 1.59 19.36
N VAL A 35 14.33 1.87 18.08
CA VAL A 35 13.59 1.34 16.93
C VAL A 35 14.13 -0.05 16.57
N GLY A 36 15.39 -0.17 16.19
CA GLY A 36 16.05 -1.45 15.91
C GLY A 36 15.31 -2.31 14.89
N GLU A 37 15.16 -3.62 15.17
CA GLU A 37 14.39 -4.55 14.33
C GLU A 37 13.00 -4.82 14.93
N PRO A 38 11.96 -5.15 14.12
CA PRO A 38 10.58 -5.25 14.57
C PRO A 38 10.36 -6.09 15.84
N LYS A 39 11.00 -7.27 15.91
CA LYS A 39 10.83 -8.22 17.03
C LYS A 39 11.55 -7.80 18.32
N LEU A 40 12.56 -6.93 18.23
CA LEU A 40 13.34 -6.46 19.38
C LEU A 40 13.06 -5.00 19.75
N SER A 41 12.20 -4.33 18.98
CA SER A 41 11.92 -2.90 19.11
C SER A 41 11.27 -2.53 20.45
N SER A 42 11.89 -1.60 21.17
CA SER A 42 11.31 -1.08 22.43
C SER A 42 10.22 -0.04 22.15
N LEU A 43 10.47 0.87 21.19
CA LEU A 43 9.43 1.80 20.73
C LEU A 43 8.32 1.06 19.96
N GLY A 44 8.62 -0.06 19.30
CA GLY A 44 7.62 -0.89 18.64
C GLY A 44 6.54 -1.40 19.59
N LYS A 45 6.90 -1.81 20.82
CA LYS A 45 5.94 -2.19 21.86
C LYS A 45 5.04 -1.03 22.29
N TRP A 46 5.62 0.16 22.40
CA TRP A 46 4.87 1.36 22.72
C TRP A 46 3.88 1.70 21.60
N THR A 47 4.32 1.66 20.34
CA THR A 47 3.48 1.93 19.17
C THR A 47 2.35 0.91 19.02
N ASP A 48 2.61 -0.38 19.30
CA ASP A 48 1.56 -1.41 19.33
C ASP A 48 0.48 -1.08 20.36
N THR A 49 0.89 -0.67 21.57
CA THR A 49 -0.03 -0.28 22.63
C THR A 49 -0.87 0.93 22.22
N GLN A 50 -0.27 1.92 21.54
CA GLN A 50 -1.02 3.05 21.01
C GLN A 50 -1.98 2.65 19.90
N THR A 51 -1.58 1.72 19.02
CA THR A 51 -2.44 1.18 17.96
C THR A 51 -3.67 0.50 18.56
N ASP A 52 -3.47 -0.35 19.57
CA ASP A 52 -4.57 -1.01 20.29
C ASP A 52 -5.52 0.01 20.94
N ASN A 53 -5.01 1.13 21.46
CA ASN A 53 -5.84 2.21 21.98
C ASN A 53 -6.63 2.95 20.89
N VAL A 54 -6.03 3.18 19.73
CA VAL A 54 -6.71 3.79 18.57
C VAL A 54 -7.86 2.89 18.12
N ILE A 55 -7.64 1.59 18.01
CA ILE A 55 -8.67 0.62 17.62
C ILE A 55 -9.83 0.64 18.61
N LYS A 56 -9.55 0.56 19.92
CA LYS A 56 -10.59 0.61 20.95
C LYS A 56 -11.41 1.90 20.86
N ARG A 57 -10.75 3.05 20.64
CA ARG A 57 -11.44 4.35 20.50
C ARG A 57 -12.28 4.40 19.22
N PHE A 58 -11.73 3.95 18.10
CA PHE A 58 -12.45 3.90 16.83
C PHE A 58 -13.65 2.98 16.92
N ALA A 59 -13.49 1.78 17.47
CA ALA A 59 -14.59 0.84 17.72
C ALA A 59 -15.70 1.47 18.57
N LYS A 60 -15.36 2.18 19.66
CA LYS A 60 -16.35 2.90 20.48
C LYS A 60 -17.12 3.96 19.68
N VAL A 61 -16.41 4.74 18.86
CA VAL A 61 -17.03 5.75 17.97
C VAL A 61 -17.93 5.07 16.92
N ALA A 62 -17.55 3.89 16.43
CA ALA A 62 -18.32 3.09 15.49
C ALA A 62 -19.48 2.30 16.13
N GLY A 63 -19.71 2.43 17.45
CA GLY A 63 -20.84 1.80 18.14
C GLY A 63 -20.52 0.51 18.90
N TRP A 64 -19.24 0.17 19.09
CA TRP A 64 -18.83 -0.96 19.94
C TRP A 64 -19.21 -0.68 21.41
N ASN A 65 -20.12 -1.49 21.93
CA ASN A 65 -20.60 -1.42 23.31
C ASN A 65 -20.19 -2.69 24.09
N PRO A 66 -19.00 -2.73 24.70
CA PRO A 66 -18.53 -3.89 25.44
C PRO A 66 -19.33 -4.11 26.73
N LYS A 67 -19.52 -5.39 27.11
CA LYS A 67 -20.05 -5.73 28.44
C LYS A 67 -19.11 -5.21 29.53
N LYS A 68 -19.68 -4.89 30.70
CA LYS A 68 -18.91 -4.46 31.87
C LYS A 68 -17.75 -5.44 32.17
N GLY A 69 -16.53 -4.93 32.28
CA GLY A 69 -15.30 -5.71 32.46
C GLY A 69 -14.59 -6.12 31.16
N ASN A 70 -15.12 -5.78 29.97
CA ASN A 70 -14.49 -6.01 28.67
C ASN A 70 -14.14 -4.72 27.92
N GLU A 71 -14.17 -3.56 28.59
CA GLU A 71 -13.94 -2.24 27.98
C GLU A 71 -12.54 -2.09 27.37
N ASP A 72 -11.58 -2.88 27.85
CA ASP A 72 -10.19 -2.93 27.39
C ASP A 72 -9.88 -4.15 26.51
N ASN A 73 -10.87 -4.96 26.16
CA ASN A 73 -10.68 -6.15 25.32
C ASN A 73 -10.49 -5.76 23.85
N VAL A 74 -9.23 -5.63 23.44
CA VAL A 74 -8.84 -5.29 22.06
C VAL A 74 -9.34 -6.32 21.06
N ALA A 75 -9.30 -7.61 21.38
CA ALA A 75 -9.79 -8.67 20.48
C ALA A 75 -11.30 -8.54 20.22
N SER A 76 -12.08 -8.14 21.23
CA SER A 76 -13.51 -7.86 21.06
C SER A 76 -13.76 -6.61 20.22
N ALA A 77 -12.95 -5.56 20.37
CA ALA A 77 -13.05 -4.37 19.52
C ALA A 77 -12.74 -4.71 18.06
N ILE A 78 -11.67 -5.46 17.80
CA ILE A 78 -11.30 -5.93 16.45
C ILE A 78 -12.43 -6.77 15.86
N GLY A 79 -12.95 -7.75 16.59
CA GLY A 79 -14.02 -8.61 16.09
C GLY A 79 -15.32 -7.85 15.79
N PHE A 80 -15.60 -6.76 16.53
CA PHE A 80 -16.69 -5.85 16.19
C PHE A 80 -16.42 -5.15 14.85
N LEU A 81 -15.22 -4.61 14.64
CA LEU A 81 -14.86 -3.92 13.41
C LEU A 81 -14.85 -4.88 12.21
N GLU A 82 -14.24 -6.07 12.33
CA GLU A 82 -14.21 -7.11 11.29
C GLU A 82 -15.63 -7.44 10.79
N LYS A 83 -16.62 -7.49 11.70
CA LYS A 83 -18.01 -7.79 11.36
C LYS A 83 -18.77 -6.62 10.73
N ASN A 84 -18.43 -5.38 11.08
CA ASN A 84 -19.16 -4.20 10.60
C ASN A 84 -18.55 -3.60 9.33
N PHE A 85 -17.27 -3.87 9.08
CA PHE A 85 -16.52 -3.34 7.95
C PHE A 85 -16.04 -4.47 7.04
N GLU A 86 -16.99 -5.31 6.65
CA GLU A 86 -16.68 -6.41 5.75
C GLU A 86 -16.46 -5.92 4.31
N VAL A 87 -15.57 -6.61 3.62
CA VAL A 87 -15.17 -6.32 2.24
C VAL A 87 -15.12 -7.61 1.44
N ASN A 88 -15.09 -7.51 0.12
CA ASN A 88 -15.05 -8.65 -0.82
C ASN A 88 -13.62 -8.96 -1.32
N TYR A 89 -12.60 -8.37 -0.71
CA TYR A 89 -11.21 -8.57 -1.12
C TYR A 89 -10.31 -9.10 0.03
N ASP A 90 -10.93 -9.55 1.14
CA ASP A 90 -10.26 -10.12 2.32
C ASP A 90 -10.06 -11.65 2.19
N HIS A 91 -9.48 -12.10 1.06
CA HIS A 91 -9.11 -13.51 0.89
C HIS A 91 -7.85 -13.80 1.70
N ARG A 92 -7.82 -14.91 2.44
CA ARG A 92 -6.82 -15.19 3.49
C ARG A 92 -5.86 -16.31 3.14
N SER A 93 -6.18 -17.12 2.13
CA SER A 93 -5.42 -18.32 1.79
C SER A 93 -5.36 -18.61 0.29
N THR A 94 -4.38 -19.43 -0.12
CA THR A 94 -4.32 -20.02 -1.47
C THR A 94 -5.63 -20.73 -1.85
N THR A 95 -6.31 -21.35 -0.89
CA THR A 95 -7.60 -22.03 -1.13
C THR A 95 -8.68 -21.04 -1.50
N ASP A 96 -8.72 -19.88 -0.84
CA ASP A 96 -9.73 -18.84 -1.09
C ASP A 96 -9.61 -18.28 -2.52
N VAL A 97 -8.41 -18.33 -3.09
CA VAL A 97 -8.13 -17.91 -4.47
C VAL A 97 -8.03 -19.09 -5.45
N ASN A 98 -8.61 -20.24 -5.12
CA ASN A 98 -8.67 -21.44 -5.96
C ASN A 98 -7.29 -21.94 -6.47
N GLY A 99 -6.22 -21.74 -5.69
CA GLY A 99 -4.88 -22.18 -6.06
C GLY A 99 -4.19 -21.33 -7.13
N LEU A 100 -4.76 -20.18 -7.52
CA LEU A 100 -4.20 -19.31 -8.57
C LEU A 100 -2.79 -18.80 -8.23
N PHE A 101 -2.54 -18.49 -6.96
CA PHE A 101 -1.23 -18.07 -6.47
C PHE A 101 -1.09 -18.38 -4.97
N ASN A 102 0.15 -18.33 -4.48
CA ASN A 102 0.46 -18.68 -3.09
C ASN A 102 0.24 -17.51 -2.15
N MET A 103 -0.62 -17.71 -1.15
CA MET A 103 -0.94 -16.72 -0.13
C MET A 103 -1.31 -17.39 1.19
N GLY A 104 -1.05 -16.70 2.29
CA GLY A 104 -1.50 -17.10 3.60
C GLY A 104 -1.78 -15.92 4.52
N THR A 105 -2.23 -16.24 5.73
CA THR A 105 -2.66 -15.26 6.73
C THR A 105 -1.58 -14.22 7.08
N LYS A 106 -0.29 -14.54 6.86
CA LYS A 106 0.84 -13.63 7.13
C LYS A 106 1.18 -12.65 6.01
N ASN A 107 0.70 -12.84 4.79
CA ASN A 107 1.05 -11.98 3.66
C ASN A 107 -0.14 -11.52 2.81
N HIS A 108 -1.36 -11.99 3.08
CA HIS A 108 -2.52 -11.57 2.29
C HIS A 108 -2.79 -10.07 2.32
N HIS A 109 -2.63 -9.39 3.47
CA HIS A 109 -2.75 -7.93 3.55
C HIS A 109 -1.68 -7.19 2.72
N LEU A 110 -0.55 -7.82 2.41
CA LEU A 110 0.42 -7.23 1.49
C LEU A 110 0.04 -7.49 0.04
N LYS A 111 -0.37 -8.72 -0.27
CA LYS A 111 -0.73 -9.17 -1.62
C LYS A 111 -2.00 -8.51 -2.13
N SER A 112 -3.02 -8.37 -1.30
CA SER A 112 -4.29 -7.76 -1.67
C SER A 112 -4.15 -6.24 -1.60
N LEU A 113 -4.20 -5.60 -2.78
CA LEU A 113 -3.87 -4.18 -2.96
C LEU A 113 -4.72 -3.28 -2.06
N ALA A 114 -5.98 -3.65 -1.86
CA ALA A 114 -6.94 -2.88 -1.09
C ALA A 114 -6.62 -2.77 0.42
N HIS A 115 -5.70 -3.56 0.97
CA HIS A 115 -5.26 -3.44 2.38
C HIS A 115 -4.11 -2.43 2.58
N SER A 116 -3.63 -1.80 1.50
CA SER A 116 -2.54 -0.81 1.59
C SER A 116 -3.10 0.56 2.00
N PRO A 117 -2.62 1.21 3.08
CA PRO A 117 -3.18 2.47 3.58
C PRO A 117 -2.71 3.70 2.77
N ASP A 118 -3.00 3.70 1.48
CA ASP A 118 -2.63 4.74 0.52
C ASP A 118 -3.69 4.91 -0.58
N ILE A 119 -3.40 5.78 -1.55
CA ILE A 119 -4.34 6.10 -2.63
C ILE A 119 -4.55 4.93 -3.60
N ILE A 120 -3.58 4.03 -3.73
CA ILE A 120 -3.66 2.84 -4.60
C ILE A 120 -4.59 1.84 -3.93
N GLY A 121 -4.39 1.58 -2.63
CA GLY A 121 -5.29 0.73 -1.85
C GLY A 121 -6.72 1.25 -1.81
N LEU A 122 -6.92 2.57 -1.66
CA LEU A 122 -8.26 3.18 -1.73
C LEU A 122 -8.92 2.95 -3.10
N PHE A 123 -8.16 3.18 -4.18
CA PHE A 123 -8.67 2.98 -5.54
C PHE A 123 -9.12 1.53 -5.74
N PHE A 124 -8.27 0.56 -5.39
CA PHE A 124 -8.62 -0.86 -5.54
C PHE A 124 -9.76 -1.27 -4.61
N SER A 125 -9.81 -0.77 -3.38
CA SER A 125 -10.93 -1.04 -2.47
C SER A 125 -12.29 -0.64 -3.06
N ILE A 126 -12.38 0.56 -3.65
CA ILE A 126 -13.63 1.04 -4.27
C ILE A 126 -13.93 0.23 -5.55
N LEU A 127 -12.92 0.03 -6.40
CA LEU A 127 -13.05 -0.70 -7.67
C LEU A 127 -13.52 -2.13 -7.44
N ASP A 128 -12.91 -2.82 -6.49
CA ASP A 128 -13.17 -4.22 -6.16
C ASP A 128 -14.56 -4.40 -5.56
N GLN A 129 -14.98 -3.53 -4.64
CA GLN A 129 -16.35 -3.52 -4.11
C GLN A 129 -17.40 -3.21 -5.18
N TYR A 130 -17.07 -2.36 -6.16
CA TYR A 130 -17.97 -2.03 -7.26
C TYR A 130 -18.12 -3.19 -8.25
N GLN A 131 -17.02 -3.85 -8.59
CA GLN A 131 -17.00 -4.92 -9.60
C GLN A 131 -17.26 -6.31 -9.02
N GLY A 132 -17.32 -6.46 -7.69
CA GLY A 132 -17.42 -7.78 -7.05
C GLY A 132 -16.16 -8.62 -7.24
N LYS A 133 -15.00 -7.98 -7.33
CA LYS A 133 -13.68 -8.60 -7.57
C LYS A 133 -12.73 -8.38 -6.42
N ALA A 134 -11.56 -9.01 -6.48
CA ALA A 134 -10.44 -8.74 -5.60
C ALA A 134 -9.15 -8.65 -6.41
N SER A 135 -8.31 -7.64 -6.12
CA SER A 135 -7.09 -7.33 -6.87
C SER A 135 -5.84 -7.58 -6.02
N PHE A 136 -4.93 -8.39 -6.56
CA PHE A 136 -3.71 -8.84 -5.90
C PHE A 136 -2.47 -8.52 -6.71
N LEU A 137 -1.36 -8.26 -6.01
CA LEU A 137 -0.01 -8.33 -6.58
C LEU A 137 0.71 -9.58 -6.10
N ASP A 138 1.29 -10.33 -7.04
CA ASP A 138 2.21 -11.41 -6.73
C ASP A 138 3.30 -11.52 -7.79
N ASN A 139 4.56 -11.61 -7.37
CA ASN A 139 5.75 -11.78 -8.24
C ASN A 139 5.69 -10.96 -9.54
N GLY A 140 5.48 -9.64 -9.44
CA GLY A 140 5.44 -8.75 -10.59
C GLY A 140 4.11 -8.69 -11.35
N GLN A 141 3.10 -9.48 -10.99
CA GLN A 141 1.85 -9.59 -11.74
C GLN A 141 0.65 -9.05 -10.96
N LEU A 142 -0.23 -8.34 -11.67
CA LEU A 142 -1.57 -7.96 -11.20
C LEU A 142 -2.54 -9.10 -11.51
N ILE A 143 -3.11 -9.68 -10.46
CA ILE A 143 -4.06 -10.79 -10.53
C ILE A 143 -5.41 -10.28 -10.04
N ARG A 144 -6.46 -10.44 -10.84
CA ARG A 144 -7.83 -10.10 -10.45
C ARG A 144 -8.70 -11.34 -10.46
N ILE A 145 -9.43 -11.55 -9.37
CA ILE A 145 -10.33 -12.70 -9.20
C ILE A 145 -11.74 -12.21 -8.90
N ASP A 146 -12.74 -13.02 -9.26
CA ASP A 146 -14.14 -12.73 -8.91
C ASP A 146 -14.40 -13.20 -7.47
N SER A 147 -14.99 -12.30 -6.66
CA SER A 147 -15.34 -12.59 -5.26
C SER A 147 -16.85 -12.84 -5.08
N ASN A 148 -17.65 -12.65 -6.14
CA ASN A 148 -19.11 -12.87 -6.19
C ASN A 148 -19.98 -12.15 -5.14
N ASP A 149 -19.38 -11.32 -4.27
CA ASP A 149 -20.07 -10.48 -3.29
C ASP A 149 -19.80 -8.99 -3.55
N LYS A 150 -20.84 -8.21 -3.87
CA LYS A 150 -20.76 -6.74 -3.95
C LYS A 150 -21.14 -6.14 -2.57
N LYS A 151 -20.20 -5.44 -1.92
CA LYS A 151 -20.43 -4.78 -0.62
C LYS A 151 -20.50 -3.24 -0.69
N LEU A 152 -20.65 -2.67 -1.89
CA LEU A 152 -20.69 -1.22 -2.07
C LEU A 152 -22.09 -0.63 -1.79
N TYR A 153 -22.26 0.00 -0.63
CA TYR A 153 -23.53 0.63 -0.20
C TYR A 153 -23.67 2.07 -0.71
N GLY A 154 -24.89 2.52 -1.01
CA GLY A 154 -25.18 3.92 -1.34
C GLY A 154 -26.23 4.10 -2.45
N ASN A 155 -27.10 5.08 -2.29
CA ASN A 155 -28.25 5.31 -3.19
C ASN A 155 -27.90 6.07 -4.48
N ASN A 156 -26.69 6.63 -4.57
CA ASN A 156 -26.18 7.29 -5.76
C ASN A 156 -24.65 7.13 -5.84
N PHE A 157 -24.07 7.53 -6.96
CA PHE A 157 -22.63 7.37 -7.22
C PHE A 157 -21.74 8.01 -6.15
N VAL A 158 -22.03 9.24 -5.74
CA VAL A 158 -21.26 9.98 -4.72
C VAL A 158 -21.36 9.28 -3.36
N ALA A 159 -22.56 8.85 -2.97
CA ALA A 159 -22.79 8.10 -1.75
C ALA A 159 -22.05 6.76 -1.76
N LYS A 160 -22.01 6.06 -2.89
CA LYS A 160 -21.26 4.81 -3.06
C LYS A 160 -19.75 4.99 -2.86
N ILE A 161 -19.17 6.04 -3.43
CA ILE A 161 -17.75 6.37 -3.21
C ILE A 161 -17.48 6.67 -1.74
N PHE A 162 -18.32 7.52 -1.13
CA PHE A 162 -18.15 7.89 0.27
C PHE A 162 -18.29 6.69 1.22
N CYS A 163 -19.32 5.85 1.04
CA CYS A 163 -19.50 4.63 1.82
C CYS A 163 -18.36 3.65 1.60
N GLY A 164 -17.87 3.48 0.37
CA GLY A 164 -16.69 2.66 0.07
C GLY A 164 -15.45 3.16 0.80
N PHE A 165 -15.20 4.47 0.80
CA PHE A 165 -14.10 5.09 1.56
C PHE A 165 -14.23 4.89 3.07
N CYS A 166 -15.42 5.10 3.65
CA CYS A 166 -15.65 4.87 5.07
C CYS A 166 -15.49 3.38 5.45
N ASN A 167 -16.00 2.47 4.61
CA ASN A 167 -15.89 1.03 4.82
C ASN A 167 -14.42 0.60 4.80
N TRP A 168 -13.67 1.10 3.82
CA TRP A 168 -12.24 0.86 3.68
C TRP A 168 -11.44 1.31 4.90
N ILE A 169 -11.68 2.51 5.43
CA ILE A 169 -11.04 2.98 6.66
C ILE A 169 -11.32 2.02 7.82
N GLY A 170 -12.59 1.65 8.02
CA GLY A 170 -12.96 0.75 9.11
C GLY A 170 -12.30 -0.61 8.99
N HIS A 171 -12.19 -1.14 7.76
CA HIS A 171 -11.52 -2.39 7.46
C HIS A 171 -10.00 -2.33 7.70
N LEU A 172 -9.32 -1.27 7.24
CA LEU A 172 -7.89 -1.09 7.55
C LEU A 172 -7.61 -1.00 9.05
N ILE A 173 -8.51 -0.35 9.81
CA ILE A 173 -8.37 -0.23 11.26
C ILE A 173 -8.60 -1.58 11.97
N SER A 174 -9.44 -2.48 11.45
CA SER A 174 -9.50 -3.84 12.00
C SER A 174 -8.20 -4.61 11.75
N ASP A 175 -7.58 -4.42 10.59
CA ASP A 175 -6.43 -5.22 10.15
C ASP A 175 -5.09 -4.75 10.73
N ILE A 176 -4.96 -3.46 11.09
CA ILE A 176 -3.68 -2.88 11.54
C ILE A 176 -3.12 -3.57 12.80
N ALA A 177 -3.97 -4.10 13.68
CA ALA A 177 -3.57 -4.87 14.85
C ALA A 177 -3.56 -6.39 14.64
N GLY A 178 -3.95 -6.85 13.45
CA GLY A 178 -4.23 -8.24 13.11
C GLY A 178 -5.60 -8.73 13.58
N SER A 179 -5.91 -10.00 13.27
CA SER A 179 -7.25 -10.55 13.50
C SER A 179 -7.64 -10.76 14.97
N SER A 180 -8.95 -10.71 15.24
CA SER A 180 -9.54 -11.03 16.56
C SER A 180 -9.15 -12.43 17.08
N GLY A 181 -9.17 -13.44 16.20
CA GLY A 181 -8.79 -14.82 16.51
C GLY A 181 -7.29 -15.02 16.79
N GLY A 182 -6.44 -14.16 16.22
CA GLY A 182 -5.00 -14.14 16.54
C GLY A 182 -4.71 -13.54 17.91
N ARG A 183 -5.48 -12.52 18.30
CA ARG A 183 -5.33 -11.78 19.56
C ARG A 183 -5.98 -12.49 20.77
N SER A 184 -6.96 -13.36 20.57
CA SER A 184 -7.70 -14.05 21.64
C SER A 184 -6.99 -15.27 22.24
N ARG A 185 -5.86 -15.72 21.68
CA ARG A 185 -5.10 -16.88 22.19
C ARG A 185 -4.32 -16.49 23.47
N LEU A 186 -4.09 -17.47 24.35
CA LEU A 186 -3.33 -17.31 25.61
C LEU A 186 -1.93 -16.68 25.45
N ASN A 187 -1.36 -16.73 24.23
CA ASN A 187 -0.16 -16.01 23.79
C ASN A 187 -0.45 -15.23 22.49
N GLY A 188 -1.51 -14.43 22.47
CA GLY A 188 -2.03 -13.75 21.28
C GLY A 188 -0.93 -12.98 20.56
N GLY A 189 -0.68 -13.34 19.30
CA GLY A 189 0.39 -12.75 18.51
C GLY A 189 0.03 -11.35 18.02
N ARG A 190 1.05 -10.57 17.64
CA ARG A 190 0.93 -9.23 17.04
C ARG A 190 0.08 -9.21 15.75
N GLY A 191 -0.18 -10.35 15.12
CA GLY A 191 -0.85 -10.44 13.82
C GLY A 191 0.02 -9.88 12.68
N SER A 192 -0.43 -10.02 11.42
CA SER A 192 0.30 -9.52 10.24
C SER A 192 0.38 -7.99 10.18
N GLY A 193 -0.65 -7.29 10.68
CA GLY A 193 -0.80 -5.86 10.44
C GLY A 193 -1.08 -5.55 8.97
N ILE A 194 -1.14 -4.28 8.60
CA ILE A 194 -1.25 -3.83 7.21
C ILE A 194 0.08 -3.29 6.71
N PRO A 195 0.31 -3.22 5.38
CA PRO A 195 1.54 -2.68 4.82
C PRO A 195 1.77 -1.22 5.24
N ILE A 196 3.04 -0.81 5.28
CA ILE A 196 3.39 0.62 5.26
C ILE A 196 2.82 1.21 3.95
N PRO A 197 2.31 2.46 3.93
CA PRO A 197 1.82 3.07 2.69
C PRO A 197 2.81 2.89 1.51
N PHE A 198 2.31 2.46 0.35
CA PHE A 198 3.06 2.16 -0.88
C PHE A 198 4.03 0.95 -0.82
N PHE A 199 4.02 0.17 0.26
CA PHE A 199 4.91 -0.98 0.42
C PHE A 199 4.51 -2.18 -0.45
N GLU A 200 3.23 -2.26 -0.85
CA GLU A 200 2.72 -3.23 -1.83
C GLU A 200 3.40 -3.11 -3.20
N LEU A 201 3.88 -1.91 -3.57
CA LEU A 201 4.57 -1.70 -4.84
C LEU A 201 5.90 -2.44 -4.94
N PHE A 202 6.51 -2.83 -3.81
CA PHE A 202 7.70 -3.69 -3.85
C PHE A 202 7.41 -5.06 -4.46
N GLN A 203 6.15 -5.52 -4.49
CA GLN A 203 5.78 -6.76 -5.16
C GLN A 203 5.90 -6.68 -6.69
N LEU A 204 5.97 -5.48 -7.27
CA LEU A 204 6.28 -5.26 -8.68
C LEU A 204 7.78 -5.37 -8.99
N CYS A 205 8.63 -5.34 -7.96
CA CYS A 205 10.08 -5.41 -8.12
C CYS A 205 10.57 -6.86 -8.21
N ASP A 206 10.14 -7.59 -9.24
CA ASP A 206 10.58 -8.97 -9.48
C ASP A 206 11.95 -9.04 -10.16
N PHE A 207 12.95 -8.46 -9.52
CA PHE A 207 14.33 -8.45 -9.98
C PHE A 207 15.32 -8.59 -8.81
N GLY A 208 16.57 -8.91 -9.17
CA GLY A 208 17.68 -9.07 -8.23
C GLY A 208 17.80 -10.49 -7.66
N GLU A 209 18.98 -10.80 -7.13
CA GLU A 209 19.32 -12.10 -6.55
C GLU A 209 19.91 -11.93 -5.15
N PHE A 210 19.05 -11.62 -4.19
CA PHE A 210 19.46 -11.35 -2.81
C PHE A 210 19.56 -12.67 -2.02
N GLN A 211 20.68 -12.87 -1.31
CA GLN A 211 20.87 -14.03 -0.46
C GLN A 211 19.98 -13.92 0.78
N ILE A 212 18.96 -14.78 0.88
CA ILE A 212 18.06 -14.86 2.04
C ILE A 212 18.07 -16.28 2.59
N GLY A 213 18.90 -16.51 3.60
CA GLY A 213 19.15 -17.84 4.12
C GLY A 213 20.00 -18.64 3.14
N LYS A 214 19.49 -19.78 2.65
CA LYS A 214 20.18 -20.62 1.66
C LYS A 214 19.83 -20.30 0.21
N ASP A 215 18.74 -19.57 -0.02
CA ASP A 215 18.20 -19.33 -1.35
C ASP A 215 18.49 -17.90 -1.83
N ARG A 216 18.56 -17.73 -3.16
CA ARG A 216 18.56 -16.41 -3.81
C ARG A 216 17.15 -16.04 -4.21
N GLN A 217 16.75 -14.82 -3.88
CA GLN A 217 15.37 -14.36 -4.07
C GLN A 217 15.33 -12.93 -4.60
N THR A 218 14.22 -12.59 -5.27
CA THR A 218 13.99 -11.25 -5.82
C THR A 218 13.66 -10.24 -4.72
N LEU A 219 13.75 -8.95 -5.05
CA LEU A 219 13.38 -7.86 -4.13
C LEU A 219 11.94 -8.00 -3.64
N ALA A 220 11.00 -8.37 -4.52
CA ALA A 220 9.60 -8.63 -4.17
C ALA A 220 9.45 -9.66 -3.04
N ILE A 221 10.16 -10.79 -3.13
CA ILE A 221 10.11 -11.84 -2.10
C ILE A 221 10.79 -11.36 -0.81
N MET A 222 11.90 -10.64 -0.92
CA MET A 222 12.59 -10.07 0.24
C MET A 222 11.69 -9.14 1.06
N MET A 223 11.00 -8.22 0.39
CA MET A 223 10.10 -7.27 1.04
C MET A 223 8.84 -7.95 1.59
N THR A 224 8.35 -8.98 0.90
CA THR A 224 7.28 -9.85 1.44
C THR A 224 7.71 -10.53 2.74
N ARG A 225 8.94 -11.04 2.81
CA ARG A 225 9.50 -11.63 4.03
C ARG A 225 9.70 -10.59 5.14
N ALA A 226 10.15 -9.38 4.80
CA ALA A 226 10.28 -8.29 5.76
C ALA A 226 8.93 -7.96 6.41
N PHE A 227 7.87 -7.81 5.61
CA PHE A 227 6.51 -7.62 6.11
C PHE A 227 6.08 -8.75 7.06
N GLN A 228 6.29 -10.02 6.68
CA GLN A 228 5.96 -11.19 7.51
C GLN A 228 6.71 -11.22 8.86
N GLU A 229 7.87 -10.58 8.93
CA GLU A 229 8.70 -10.46 10.13
C GLU A 229 8.30 -9.27 11.03
N GLY A 230 7.27 -8.50 10.64
CA GLY A 230 6.69 -7.41 11.43
C GLY A 230 7.01 -6.01 10.89
N TYR A 231 7.53 -5.90 9.66
CA TYR A 231 7.79 -4.62 8.98
C TYR A 231 6.48 -4.01 8.41
N ASP A 232 5.49 -3.85 9.28
CA ASP A 232 4.13 -3.41 9.00
C ASP A 232 3.94 -1.91 9.29
N ALA A 233 2.73 -1.37 9.07
CA ALA A 233 2.39 0.02 9.31
C ALA A 233 2.68 0.51 10.76
N ARG A 234 2.58 -0.37 11.76
CA ARG A 234 2.88 -0.03 13.16
C ARG A 234 4.39 0.12 13.35
N PHE A 235 5.18 -0.73 12.71
CA PHE A 235 6.62 -0.54 12.66
C PHE A 235 6.99 0.71 11.83
N GLY A 236 6.27 1.00 10.75
CA GLY A 236 6.35 2.27 10.02
C GLY A 236 6.16 3.49 10.92
N ALA A 237 5.11 3.48 11.76
CA ALA A 237 4.89 4.52 12.76
C ALA A 237 6.01 4.60 13.81
N THR A 238 6.62 3.46 14.16
CA THR A 238 7.78 3.40 15.07
C THR A 238 9.02 4.05 14.45
N MET A 239 9.32 3.71 13.19
CA MET A 239 10.39 4.31 12.39
C MET A 239 10.23 5.82 12.18
N ALA A 240 8.99 6.33 12.16
CA ALA A 240 8.72 7.76 12.03
C ALA A 240 9.12 8.58 13.28
N ILE A 241 9.20 7.97 14.46
CA ILE A 241 9.52 8.65 15.73
C ILE A 241 10.86 9.40 15.68
N PRO A 242 12.01 8.76 15.36
CA PRO A 242 13.28 9.47 15.29
C PRO A 242 13.29 10.53 14.19
N VAL A 243 12.61 10.31 13.06
CA VAL A 243 12.48 11.30 11.97
C VAL A 243 11.77 12.58 12.47
N ILE A 244 10.68 12.42 13.21
CA ILE A 244 9.94 13.55 13.80
C ILE A 244 10.79 14.28 14.83
N ILE A 245 11.50 13.56 15.71
CA ILE A 245 12.37 14.16 16.72
C ILE A 245 13.48 14.98 16.06
N ASN A 246 14.10 14.46 15.01
CA ASN A 246 15.11 15.17 14.24
C ASN A 246 14.56 16.49 13.65
N ASP A 247 13.45 16.41 12.92
CA ASP A 247 12.84 17.58 12.27
C ASP A 247 12.40 18.64 13.29
N LEU A 248 11.79 18.23 14.41
CA LEU A 248 11.37 19.14 15.48
C LEU A 248 12.56 19.76 16.22
N GLY A 249 13.60 18.96 16.53
CA GLY A 249 14.81 19.43 17.19
C GLY A 249 15.53 20.50 16.37
N ILE A 250 15.68 20.27 15.06
CA ILE A 250 16.28 21.24 14.14
C ILE A 250 15.47 22.53 14.10
N ARG A 251 14.14 22.44 13.94
CA ARG A 251 13.27 23.63 13.90
C ARG A 251 13.33 24.43 15.19
N LEU A 252 13.35 23.74 16.33
CA LEU A 252 13.45 24.38 17.64
C LEU A 252 14.79 25.12 17.78
N LEU A 253 15.91 24.45 17.56
CA LEU A 253 17.23 25.05 17.74
C LEU A 253 17.52 26.15 16.71
N TRP A 254 17.04 25.99 15.47
CA TRP A 254 17.08 27.07 14.47
C TRP A 254 16.28 28.29 14.93
N THR A 255 15.07 28.08 15.49
CA THR A 255 14.21 29.16 16.02
C THR A 255 14.91 29.89 17.17
N VAL A 256 15.49 29.14 18.11
CA VAL A 256 16.26 29.68 19.24
C VAL A 256 17.44 30.52 18.73
N LYS A 257 18.21 30.01 17.76
CA LYS A 257 19.32 30.73 17.17
C LYS A 257 18.86 32.03 16.47
N LYS A 258 17.81 31.97 15.64
CA LYS A 258 17.26 33.17 14.98
C LYS A 258 16.81 34.22 15.99
N ARG A 259 16.09 33.80 17.02
CA ARG A 259 15.53 34.72 18.01
C ARG A 259 16.59 35.34 18.90
N PHE A 260 17.48 34.52 19.48
CA PHE A 260 18.35 34.97 20.56
C PHE A 260 19.76 35.33 20.11
N TYR A 261 20.31 34.63 19.12
CA TYR A 261 21.64 34.94 18.58
C TYR A 261 21.58 36.05 17.52
N HIS A 262 20.69 35.92 16.54
CA HIS A 262 20.52 36.93 15.47
C HIS A 262 19.56 38.07 15.84
N LYS A 263 18.92 38.01 17.02
CA LYS A 263 17.99 39.04 17.54
C LYS A 263 16.85 39.38 16.57
N LYS A 264 16.37 38.41 15.79
CA LYS A 264 15.26 38.59 14.85
C LYS A 264 13.91 38.68 15.57
N SER A 265 12.94 39.32 14.93
CA SER A 265 11.56 39.38 15.40
C SER A 265 10.88 38.01 15.34
N TRP A 266 9.81 37.81 16.10
CA TRP A 266 9.14 36.50 16.20
C TRP A 266 8.54 36.02 14.87
N ASP A 267 8.07 36.94 14.04
CA ASP A 267 7.54 36.65 12.70
C ASP A 267 8.63 36.07 11.76
N GLU A 268 9.87 36.54 11.88
CA GLU A 268 11.02 35.99 11.13
C GLU A 268 11.52 34.64 11.70
N CYS A 269 11.08 34.26 12.90
CA CYS A 269 11.52 33.05 13.59
C CYS A 269 10.56 31.87 13.41
N ILE A 270 9.48 32.01 12.64
CA ILE A 270 8.53 30.92 12.42
C ILE A 270 9.19 29.87 11.49
N PRO A 271 9.40 28.62 11.94
CA PRO A 271 10.20 27.64 11.22
C PRO A 271 9.41 27.03 10.04
N THR A 272 9.26 27.81 8.98
CA THR A 272 8.56 27.43 7.74
C THR A 272 9.52 27.01 6.63
N ASN A 273 9.00 26.34 5.60
CA ASN A 273 9.78 25.94 4.43
C ASN A 273 10.28 27.13 3.58
N ARG A 274 9.94 28.37 3.93
CA ARG A 274 10.41 29.58 3.22
C ARG A 274 11.90 29.84 3.45
N HIS A 275 12.41 29.43 4.60
CA HIS A 275 13.79 29.65 5.03
C HIS A 275 14.73 28.62 4.40
N SER A 276 15.59 29.06 3.48
CA SER A 276 16.51 28.17 2.75
C SER A 276 17.60 27.58 3.62
N ASP A 277 18.04 28.30 4.65
CA ASP A 277 18.93 27.82 5.71
C ASP A 277 18.28 26.67 6.49
N LEU A 278 17.05 26.85 6.96
CA LEU A 278 16.31 25.79 7.67
C LEU A 278 16.10 24.54 6.80
N ARG A 279 15.76 24.71 5.50
CA ARG A 279 15.62 23.57 4.58
C ARG A 279 16.93 22.78 4.45
N ALA A 280 18.06 23.48 4.30
CA ALA A 280 19.36 22.84 4.25
C ALA A 280 19.69 22.09 5.55
N MET A 281 19.43 22.69 6.71
CA MET A 281 19.62 22.01 8.00
C MET A 281 18.79 20.72 8.11
N ILE A 282 17.52 20.75 7.70
CA ILE A 282 16.64 19.57 7.73
C ILE A 282 17.18 18.45 6.83
N ILE A 283 17.67 18.77 5.62
CA ILE A 283 18.30 17.79 4.72
C ILE A 283 19.53 17.17 5.38
N ILE A 284 20.39 18.01 5.97
CA ILE A 284 21.65 17.55 6.58
C ILE A 284 21.38 16.69 7.82
N GLY A 285 20.41 17.07 8.66
CA GLY A 285 20.03 16.26 9.81
C GLY A 285 19.43 14.91 9.42
N ASN A 286 18.53 14.88 8.42
CA ASN A 286 18.00 13.62 7.91
C ASN A 286 19.10 12.78 7.23
N GLY A 287 20.06 13.41 6.56
CA GLY A 287 21.25 12.75 6.01
C GLY A 287 22.12 12.10 7.08
N ALA A 288 22.39 12.81 8.18
CA ALA A 288 23.14 12.29 9.32
C ALA A 288 22.40 11.13 10.01
N LEU A 289 21.07 11.23 10.15
CA LEU A 289 20.24 10.13 10.66
C LEU A 289 20.31 8.89 9.74
N CYS A 290 20.14 9.06 8.43
CA CYS A 290 20.20 7.94 7.47
C CYS A 290 21.60 7.31 7.42
N LEU A 291 22.66 8.12 7.60
CA LEU A 291 24.02 7.61 7.69
C LEU A 291 24.19 6.71 8.93
N MET A 292 23.70 7.14 10.09
CA MET A 292 23.74 6.35 11.33
C MET A 292 22.96 5.04 11.18
N ASP A 293 21.72 5.13 10.68
CA ASP A 293 20.86 3.97 10.40
C ASP A 293 21.52 2.98 9.41
N GLY A 294 21.99 3.47 8.27
CA GLY A 294 22.62 2.63 7.25
C GLY A 294 23.89 1.93 7.75
N VAL A 295 24.71 2.61 8.55
CA VAL A 295 25.90 2.02 9.18
C VAL A 295 25.51 0.94 10.19
N ASP A 296 24.51 1.17 11.05
CA ASP A 296 24.05 0.15 12.01
C ASP A 296 23.48 -1.08 11.29
N ALA A 297 22.62 -0.85 10.30
CA ALA A 297 22.02 -1.91 9.50
C ALA A 297 23.10 -2.74 8.79
N ALA A 298 24.13 -2.12 8.21
CA ALA A 298 25.22 -2.82 7.56
C ALA A 298 26.04 -3.67 8.55
N ILE A 299 26.43 -3.10 9.70
CA ILE A 299 27.29 -3.77 10.69
C ILE A 299 26.54 -4.95 11.35
N ARG A 300 25.32 -4.74 11.84
CA ARG A 300 24.58 -5.74 12.63
C ARG A 300 23.90 -6.82 11.81
N SER A 301 23.76 -6.62 10.51
CA SER A 301 23.17 -7.62 9.62
C SER A 301 24.16 -8.66 9.13
N SER A 302 25.47 -8.42 9.31
CA SER A 302 26.54 -9.36 8.92
C SER A 302 26.40 -9.87 7.47
N GLY A 303 26.01 -8.98 6.55
CA GLY A 303 25.84 -9.30 5.13
C GLY A 303 24.52 -9.99 4.74
N ASN A 304 23.61 -10.25 5.68
CA ASN A 304 22.29 -10.81 5.36
C ASN A 304 21.33 -9.70 4.89
N ALA A 305 20.89 -9.77 3.63
CA ALA A 305 20.06 -8.73 3.01
C ALA A 305 18.71 -8.51 3.73
N LEU A 306 18.03 -9.59 4.15
CA LEU A 306 16.78 -9.47 4.89
C LEU A 306 16.98 -8.78 6.25
N LYS A 307 18.06 -9.09 6.97
CA LYS A 307 18.39 -8.41 8.23
C LYS A 307 18.70 -6.92 8.01
N ILE A 308 19.33 -6.57 6.89
CA ILE A 308 19.55 -5.16 6.53
C ILE A 308 18.21 -4.46 6.40
N VAL A 309 17.28 -5.02 5.62
CA VAL A 309 15.93 -4.44 5.46
C VAL A 309 15.21 -4.30 6.78
N LEU A 310 15.26 -5.33 7.64
CA LEU A 310 14.59 -5.31 8.94
C LEU A 310 15.15 -4.27 9.92
N ARG A 311 16.38 -3.79 9.70
CA ARG A 311 17.01 -2.76 10.53
C ARG A 311 16.94 -1.38 9.92
N LEU A 312 16.90 -1.28 8.59
CA LEU A 312 16.86 -0.02 7.88
C LEU A 312 15.60 0.77 8.25
N ASN A 313 15.75 2.06 8.53
CA ASN A 313 14.61 2.95 8.72
C ASN A 313 14.08 3.46 7.37
N LEU A 314 13.19 2.69 6.72
CA LEU A 314 12.67 3.05 5.39
C LEU A 314 11.96 4.42 5.37
N VAL A 315 11.32 4.83 6.47
CA VAL A 315 10.65 6.13 6.59
C VAL A 315 11.66 7.28 6.53
N ALA A 316 12.81 7.14 7.18
CA ALA A 316 13.89 8.12 7.14
C ALA A 316 14.50 8.27 5.75
N TRP A 317 14.82 7.15 5.10
CA TRP A 317 15.37 7.16 3.74
C TRP A 317 14.38 7.78 2.74
N PHE A 318 13.12 7.38 2.81
CA PHE A 318 12.06 7.97 1.98
C PHE A 318 11.93 9.48 2.23
N ARG A 319 11.95 9.90 3.50
CA ARG A 319 11.92 11.32 3.89
C ARG A 319 13.11 12.09 3.29
N LEU A 320 14.32 11.56 3.41
CA LEU A 320 15.53 12.19 2.87
C LEU A 320 15.44 12.35 1.35
N VAL A 321 15.02 11.30 0.63
CA VAL A 321 14.83 11.36 -0.83
C VAL A 321 13.83 12.45 -1.21
N LEU A 322 12.67 12.52 -0.55
CA LEU A 322 11.67 13.56 -0.80
C LEU A 322 12.20 14.97 -0.54
N LEU A 323 12.98 15.16 0.53
CA LEU A 323 13.59 16.45 0.85
C LEU A 323 14.60 16.88 -0.22
N ILE A 324 15.44 15.96 -0.68
CA ILE A 324 16.41 16.21 -1.76
C ILE A 324 15.69 16.55 -3.05
N LEU A 325 14.72 15.73 -3.48
CA LEU A 325 13.94 15.97 -4.71
C LEU A 325 13.22 17.32 -4.67
N LYS A 326 12.62 17.68 -3.53
CA LYS A 326 11.97 18.97 -3.33
C LYS A 326 12.96 20.14 -3.45
N GLU A 327 14.13 20.02 -2.85
CA GLU A 327 15.16 21.06 -2.90
C GLU A 327 15.78 21.18 -4.30
N LEU A 328 15.99 20.07 -5.01
CA LEU A 328 16.39 20.06 -6.41
C LEU A 328 15.35 20.77 -7.28
N SER A 329 14.06 20.46 -7.10
CA SER A 329 12.97 21.09 -7.84
C SER A 329 12.95 22.61 -7.64
N ILE A 330 13.13 23.08 -6.40
CA ILE A 330 13.21 24.52 -6.08
C ILE A 330 14.41 25.18 -6.76
N ARG A 331 15.58 24.52 -6.78
CA ARG A 331 16.84 25.10 -7.27
C ARG A 331 16.95 25.15 -8.78
N TYR A 332 16.52 24.07 -9.43
CA TYR A 332 16.51 23.98 -10.90
C TYR A 332 15.27 24.62 -11.51
N GLY A 333 14.37 25.14 -10.68
CA GLY A 333 13.16 25.80 -11.15
C GLY A 333 12.27 24.85 -11.95
N ILE A 334 12.26 23.55 -11.61
CA ILE A 334 11.28 22.58 -12.11
C ILE A 334 9.93 23.11 -11.63
N SER A 335 9.34 23.92 -12.48
CA SER A 335 8.26 24.81 -12.11
C SER A 335 6.97 24.01 -12.05
N TYR A 336 6.04 24.48 -11.21
CA TYR A 336 4.64 24.06 -11.29
C TYR A 336 4.10 24.10 -12.72
N ASN A 337 4.67 24.91 -13.63
CA ASN A 337 4.31 24.94 -15.04
C ASN A 337 4.66 23.67 -15.83
N GLU A 338 5.80 23.02 -15.58
CA GLU A 338 6.14 21.73 -16.23
C GLU A 338 5.27 20.61 -15.67
N LEU A 339 5.08 20.59 -14.34
CA LEU A 339 4.12 19.72 -13.67
C LEU A 339 2.68 19.99 -14.13
N LYS A 340 2.31 21.23 -14.40
CA LYS A 340 0.97 21.62 -14.88
C LYS A 340 0.72 21.13 -16.28
N GLU A 341 1.72 21.11 -17.16
CA GLU A 341 1.58 20.50 -18.48
C GLU A 341 1.42 18.98 -18.37
N GLU A 342 2.15 18.31 -17.47
CA GLU A 342 1.89 16.88 -17.17
C GLU A 342 0.53 16.64 -16.52
N TYR A 343 0.11 17.47 -15.56
CA TYR A 343 -1.23 17.43 -14.98
C TYR A 343 -2.32 17.69 -16.01
N LYS A 344 -2.10 18.57 -17.00
CA LYS A 344 -3.03 18.76 -18.12
C LYS A 344 -3.14 17.51 -18.98
N LYS A 345 -2.03 16.82 -19.26
CA LYS A 345 -2.05 15.54 -20.00
C LYS A 345 -2.81 14.48 -19.20
N ILE A 346 -2.54 14.37 -17.91
CA ILE A 346 -3.26 13.45 -17.00
C ILE A 346 -4.75 13.80 -16.94
N ASN A 347 -5.11 15.07 -16.77
CA ASN A 347 -6.49 15.51 -16.74
C ASN A 347 -7.19 15.25 -18.07
N SER A 348 -6.53 15.50 -19.21
CA SER A 348 -7.09 15.20 -20.54
C SER A 348 -7.31 13.70 -20.73
N ALA A 349 -6.37 12.86 -20.28
CA ALA A 349 -6.53 11.42 -20.29
C ALA A 349 -7.67 10.97 -19.37
N LEU A 350 -7.76 11.53 -18.15
CA LEU A 350 -8.84 11.28 -17.20
C LEU A 350 -10.19 11.71 -17.78
N ASP A 351 -10.28 12.84 -18.47
CA ASP A 351 -11.51 13.30 -19.12
C ASP A 351 -11.93 12.36 -20.25
N ILE A 352 -10.98 11.84 -21.03
CA ILE A 352 -11.26 10.80 -22.04
C ILE A 352 -11.80 9.53 -21.37
N TYR A 353 -11.15 9.05 -20.31
CA TYR A 353 -11.61 7.88 -19.56
C TYR A 353 -12.97 8.12 -18.89
N LEU A 354 -13.22 9.32 -18.36
CA LEU A 354 -14.50 9.69 -17.77
C LEU A 354 -15.61 9.73 -18.83
N GLU A 355 -15.34 10.27 -20.01
CA GLU A 355 -16.28 10.23 -21.14
C GLU A 355 -16.55 8.81 -21.62
N GLN A 356 -15.52 7.95 -21.68
CA GLN A 356 -15.70 6.53 -21.96
C GLN A 356 -16.57 5.85 -20.89
N LEU A 357 -16.28 6.08 -19.61
CA LEU A 357 -17.04 5.52 -18.48
C LEU A 357 -18.49 6.02 -18.44
N LYS A 358 -18.75 7.28 -18.78
CA LYS A 358 -20.12 7.81 -18.89
C LYS A 358 -20.91 7.13 -20.02
N ARG A 359 -20.24 6.68 -21.08
CA ARG A 359 -20.86 5.97 -22.20
C ARG A 359 -21.08 4.48 -21.90
N VAL A 360 -20.44 3.93 -20.87
CA VAL A 360 -20.71 2.55 -20.44
C VAL A 360 -22.11 2.49 -19.86
N ASN A 361 -23.00 1.82 -20.59
CA ASN A 361 -24.34 1.50 -20.11
C ASN A 361 -24.24 0.35 -19.09
N PHE A 362 -24.09 0.70 -17.81
CA PHE A 362 -23.93 -0.29 -16.74
C PHE A 362 -25.07 -1.32 -16.66
N ASN A 363 -26.30 -0.95 -17.04
CA ASN A 363 -27.42 -1.89 -17.05
C ASN A 363 -27.29 -2.94 -18.15
N GLU A 364 -26.76 -2.55 -19.30
CA GLU A 364 -26.53 -3.44 -20.44
C GLU A 364 -25.32 -4.34 -20.18
N TYR A 365 -24.25 -3.79 -19.60
CA TYR A 365 -23.09 -4.55 -19.13
C TYR A 365 -23.45 -5.57 -18.04
N GLU A 366 -24.32 -5.21 -17.08
CA GLU A 366 -24.80 -6.13 -16.05
C GLU A 366 -25.69 -7.24 -16.64
N LYS A 367 -26.45 -6.94 -17.70
CA LYS A 367 -27.23 -7.93 -18.44
C LYS A 367 -26.33 -8.90 -19.20
N GLU A 368 -25.31 -8.40 -19.89
CA GLU A 368 -24.34 -9.20 -20.65
C GLU A 368 -23.53 -10.14 -19.73
N ILE A 369 -23.08 -9.65 -18.57
CA ILE A 369 -22.42 -10.49 -17.56
C ILE A 369 -23.35 -11.61 -17.06
N LYS A 370 -24.64 -11.31 -16.88
CA LYS A 370 -25.61 -12.31 -16.42
C LYS A 370 -25.85 -13.38 -17.50
N GLU A 371 -25.97 -12.98 -18.76
CA GLU A 371 -26.09 -13.89 -19.91
C GLU A 371 -24.83 -14.80 -20.03
N LEU A 372 -23.63 -14.24 -19.84
CA LEU A 372 -22.38 -15.02 -19.82
C LEU A 372 -22.27 -15.97 -18.61
N GLY A 373 -22.77 -15.56 -17.44
CA GLY A 373 -22.83 -16.40 -16.25
C GLY A 373 -23.74 -17.62 -16.43
N GLU A 374 -24.91 -17.43 -17.04
CA GLU A 374 -25.85 -18.50 -17.38
C GLU A 374 -25.24 -19.50 -18.38
N ILE A 375 -24.44 -19.02 -19.34
CA ILE A 375 -23.70 -19.88 -20.27
C ILE A 375 -22.65 -20.70 -19.53
N ASN A 376 -21.89 -20.08 -18.62
CA ASN A 376 -20.84 -20.78 -17.88
C ASN A 376 -21.39 -21.89 -16.96
N GLU A 377 -22.53 -21.65 -16.32
CA GLU A 377 -23.25 -22.70 -15.55
C GLU A 377 -23.70 -23.87 -16.44
N LEU A 378 -24.19 -23.59 -17.66
CA LEU A 378 -24.57 -24.63 -18.62
C LEU A 378 -23.38 -25.46 -19.12
N LEU A 379 -22.18 -24.88 -19.20
CA LEU A 379 -20.96 -25.59 -19.60
C LEU A 379 -20.43 -26.55 -18.52
N LEU A 380 -20.78 -26.33 -17.25
CA LEU A 380 -20.28 -27.12 -16.12
C LEU A 380 -21.11 -28.39 -15.82
N ILE A 381 -22.34 -28.51 -16.36
CA ILE A 381 -23.29 -29.56 -16.01
C ILE A 381 -23.07 -30.86 -16.81
N ASN A 382 -22.80 -30.78 -18.12
CA ASN A 382 -22.60 -31.97 -18.97
C ASN A 382 -21.90 -31.64 -20.29
N LYS A 383 -20.77 -32.30 -20.59
CA LYS A 383 -19.95 -32.06 -21.79
C LYS A 383 -20.71 -32.24 -23.12
N ASP A 384 -21.64 -33.20 -23.20
CA ASP A 384 -22.38 -33.45 -24.44
C ASP A 384 -23.52 -32.43 -24.66
N THR A 385 -24.07 -31.90 -23.58
CA THR A 385 -25.15 -30.89 -23.63
C THR A 385 -24.57 -29.48 -23.82
N ALA A 386 -23.39 -29.21 -23.27
CA ALA A 386 -22.63 -27.96 -23.41
C ALA A 386 -22.39 -27.58 -24.88
N ALA A 387 -21.99 -28.54 -25.72
CA ALA A 387 -21.78 -28.32 -27.15
C ALA A 387 -23.05 -27.83 -27.83
N THR A 388 -24.19 -28.46 -27.56
CA THR A 388 -25.50 -28.10 -28.16
C THR A 388 -25.93 -26.67 -27.78
N TYR A 389 -25.74 -26.26 -26.52
CA TYR A 389 -26.03 -24.90 -26.09
C TYR A 389 -25.07 -23.87 -26.69
N MET A 390 -23.79 -24.22 -26.84
CA MET A 390 -22.79 -23.36 -27.47
C MET A 390 -23.13 -23.12 -28.95
N TYR A 391 -23.55 -24.16 -29.69
CA TYR A 391 -24.01 -24.01 -31.07
C TYR A 391 -25.25 -23.12 -31.18
N LYS A 392 -26.23 -23.30 -30.29
CA LYS A 392 -27.46 -22.49 -30.26
C LYS A 392 -27.17 -21.02 -29.91
N TYR A 393 -26.21 -20.76 -29.03
CA TYR A 393 -25.78 -19.40 -28.69
C TYR A 393 -25.12 -18.71 -29.90
N LEU A 394 -24.21 -19.41 -30.58
CA LEU A 394 -23.51 -18.90 -31.76
C LEU A 394 -24.47 -18.63 -32.93
N GLU A 395 -25.48 -19.50 -33.12
CA GLU A 395 -26.56 -19.31 -34.09
C GLU A 395 -27.42 -18.08 -33.76
N ASN A 396 -27.81 -17.91 -32.48
CA ASN A 396 -28.56 -16.72 -32.04
C ASN A 396 -27.77 -15.40 -32.17
N HIS A 397 -26.45 -15.47 -32.25
CA HIS A 397 -25.56 -14.31 -32.43
C HIS A 397 -25.06 -14.15 -33.88
N ASN A 398 -25.67 -14.83 -34.85
CA ASN A 398 -25.32 -14.78 -36.27
C ASN A 398 -23.85 -15.11 -36.57
N VAL A 399 -23.24 -15.98 -35.76
CA VAL A 399 -21.88 -16.48 -36.04
C VAL A 399 -22.01 -17.66 -37.00
N ASP A 400 -21.55 -17.47 -38.25
CA ASP A 400 -21.56 -18.51 -39.27
C ASP A 400 -20.59 -19.63 -38.89
N MET A 401 -21.12 -20.83 -38.68
CA MET A 401 -20.33 -21.99 -38.26
C MET A 401 -20.30 -23.05 -39.34
N GLN A 402 -19.13 -23.64 -39.56
CA GLN A 402 -18.95 -24.71 -40.53
C GLN A 402 -19.42 -26.09 -40.01
N PHE A 403 -19.90 -26.20 -38.76
CA PHE A 403 -20.37 -27.44 -38.14
C PHE A 403 -21.31 -27.12 -36.96
N HIS A 404 -22.31 -27.97 -36.71
CA HIS A 404 -23.46 -27.62 -35.85
C HIS A 404 -23.70 -28.62 -34.70
N ASN A 405 -22.88 -29.65 -34.61
CA ASN A 405 -22.85 -30.59 -33.48
C ASN A 405 -21.49 -31.31 -33.42
N PHE A 406 -21.21 -31.97 -32.30
CA PHE A 406 -19.94 -32.66 -32.07
C PHE A 406 -19.66 -33.79 -33.07
N ASN A 407 -20.69 -34.53 -33.50
CA ASN A 407 -20.52 -35.63 -34.47
C ASN A 407 -20.16 -35.09 -35.86
N GLU A 408 -20.74 -33.97 -36.27
CA GLU A 408 -20.41 -33.30 -37.52
C GLU A 408 -19.00 -32.71 -37.47
N PHE A 409 -18.63 -32.10 -36.34
CA PHE A 409 -17.28 -31.61 -36.09
C PHE A 409 -16.26 -32.75 -36.19
N ASP A 410 -16.46 -33.86 -35.46
CA ASP A 410 -15.55 -35.01 -35.43
C ASP A 410 -15.43 -35.65 -36.81
N LYS A 411 -16.52 -35.72 -37.58
CA LYS A 411 -16.53 -36.23 -38.95
C LYS A 411 -15.78 -35.32 -39.93
N LYS A 412 -15.93 -33.99 -39.80
CA LYS A 412 -15.23 -33.01 -40.64
C LYS A 412 -13.74 -32.91 -40.30
N MET A 413 -13.37 -33.03 -39.03
CA MET A 413 -11.97 -33.07 -38.60
C MET A 413 -11.24 -34.35 -39.00
N LYS A 414 -11.99 -35.43 -39.33
CA LYS A 414 -11.46 -36.68 -39.88
C LYS A 414 -11.49 -36.74 -41.41
N ASP A 415 -12.00 -35.70 -42.08
CA ASP A 415 -11.99 -35.59 -43.54
C ASP A 415 -10.76 -34.78 -43.97
N ASP A 416 -9.80 -35.46 -44.62
CA ASP A 416 -8.55 -34.85 -45.08
C ASP A 416 -8.75 -33.71 -46.11
N ASN A 417 -9.95 -33.58 -46.69
CA ASN A 417 -10.28 -32.52 -47.65
C ASN A 417 -11.02 -31.33 -47.02
N PHE A 418 -11.35 -31.40 -45.73
CA PHE A 418 -12.06 -30.32 -45.05
C PHE A 418 -11.11 -29.17 -44.70
N ILE A 419 -11.46 -27.95 -45.11
CA ILE A 419 -10.72 -26.73 -44.77
C ILE A 419 -11.53 -25.92 -43.75
N LEU A 420 -11.01 -25.86 -42.52
CA LEU A 420 -11.51 -24.96 -41.48
C LEU A 420 -11.19 -23.51 -41.88
N LYS A 421 -12.23 -22.72 -42.09
CA LYS A 421 -12.16 -21.27 -42.27
C LYS A 421 -12.22 -20.66 -40.87
N ILE A 422 -11.15 -19.97 -40.46
CA ILE A 422 -11.06 -19.23 -39.20
C ILE A 422 -11.54 -17.80 -39.43
#